data_AF-A0A9Q4FZE4-F1
#
_entry.id   AF-A0A9Q4FZE4-F1
#
_cell.length_a   1.000
_cell.length_b   1.000
_cell.length_c   1.000
_cell.angle_alpha   90.00
_cell.angle_beta   90.00
_cell.angle_gamma   90.00
#
_symmetry.space_group_name_H-M   'P 1'
#
loop_
_entity.id
_entity.type
_entity.pdbx_description
1 polymer ?
#
loop_
_entity_poly.entity_id
_entity_poly.type
_entity_poly.pdbx_seq_one_letter_code
_entity_poly.pdbx_strand_id
1 'polypeptide(L)'
;MRYISLKDMTCSEFKDELVKLVMTKLEEHKEISPLIAFPIVHERVEAFVLAHWQEAWEQCHDLTWKEWLKSPCYQTFKVEVLNDILSKNHLVELVAPAEDAAMIEYST
;
A
#
# COMPACT_ATOMS: atom_id res chain seq x y z
N MET A 1 -14.75 -5.99 14.94
CA MET A 1 -13.31 -6.27 14.69
C MET A 1 -13.03 -7.72 15.03
N ARG A 2 -12.48 -8.48 14.08
CA ARG A 2 -12.22 -9.92 14.25
C ARG A 2 -10.92 -10.12 15.07
N TYR A 3 -10.95 -11.05 16.02
CA TYR A 3 -9.79 -11.49 16.81
C TYR A 3 -9.11 -12.67 16.09
N ILE A 4 -8.74 -12.46 14.83
CA ILE A 4 -8.11 -13.51 14.01
C ILE A 4 -6.59 -13.38 14.18
N SER A 5 -5.93 -14.51 14.45
CA SER A 5 -4.48 -14.64 14.39
C SER A 5 -4.06 -14.65 12.91
N LEU A 6 -2.93 -14.03 12.58
CA LEU A 6 -2.46 -13.94 11.19
C LEU A 6 -2.28 -15.35 10.60
N LYS A 7 -1.81 -16.32 11.39
CA LYS A 7 -1.66 -17.71 10.93
C LYS A 7 -2.96 -18.37 10.45
N ASP A 8 -4.11 -17.87 10.90
CA ASP A 8 -5.42 -18.39 10.50
C ASP A 8 -5.96 -17.68 9.24
N MET A 9 -5.23 -16.69 8.73
CA MET A 9 -5.55 -15.98 7.49
C MET A 9 -4.75 -16.54 6.32
N THR A 10 -5.36 -16.49 5.15
CA THR A 10 -4.67 -16.71 3.88
C THR A 10 -3.84 -15.48 3.49
N CYS A 11 -2.86 -15.69 2.59
CA CYS A 11 -2.10 -14.58 2.00
C CYS A 11 -3.02 -13.56 1.31
N SER A 12 -4.08 -14.02 0.64
CA SER A 12 -5.08 -13.14 0.02
C SER A 12 -5.81 -12.28 1.06
N GLU A 13 -6.26 -12.87 2.17
CA GLU A 13 -6.92 -12.12 3.24
C GLU A 13 -5.98 -11.10 3.89
N PHE A 14 -4.70 -11.41 4.03
CA PHE A 14 -3.72 -10.44 4.52
C PHE A 14 -3.53 -9.27 3.58
N LYS A 15 -3.34 -9.56 2.28
CA LYS A 15 -3.24 -8.54 1.23
C LYS A 15 -4.46 -7.62 1.26
N ASP A 16 -5.66 -8.18 1.36
CA ASP A 16 -6.91 -7.40 1.41
C ASP A 16 -6.96 -6.49 2.63
N GLU A 17 -6.54 -6.95 3.81
CA GLU A 17 -6.50 -6.11 5.02
C GLU A 17 -5.44 -5.00 4.92
N LEU A 18 -4.28 -5.26 4.30
CA LEU A 18 -3.27 -4.23 4.03
C LEU A 18 -3.78 -3.18 3.04
N VAL A 19 -4.43 -3.59 1.94
CA VAL A 19 -5.05 -2.67 0.98
C VAL A 19 -6.10 -1.79 1.68
N LYS A 20 -7.01 -2.39 2.45
CA LYS A 20 -8.02 -1.64 3.23
C LYS A 20 -7.38 -0.64 4.19
N LEU A 21 -6.28 -1.03 4.86
CA LEU A 21 -5.56 -0.14 5.77
C LEU A 21 -5.00 1.08 5.04
N VAL A 22 -4.34 0.88 3.90
CA VAL A 22 -3.78 1.99 3.09
C VAL A 22 -4.90 2.89 2.55
N MET A 23 -5.98 2.30 2.03
CA MET A 23 -7.13 3.05 1.52
C MET A 23 -7.80 3.88 2.62
N THR A 24 -7.99 3.31 3.81
CA THR A 24 -8.53 4.04 4.97
C THR A 24 -7.63 5.21 5.35
N LYS A 25 -6.30 5.01 5.31
CA LYS A 25 -5.33 6.08 5.58
C LYS A 25 -5.41 7.17 4.51
N LEU A 26 -5.47 6.81 3.24
CA LEU A 26 -5.62 7.78 2.14
C LEU A 26 -6.90 8.62 2.25
N GLU A 27 -8.02 8.00 2.65
CA GLU A 27 -9.28 8.71 2.88
C GLU A 27 -9.18 9.77 3.98
N GLU A 28 -8.33 9.57 5.00
CA GLU A 28 -8.03 10.57 6.03
C GLU A 28 -7.31 11.80 5.43
N HIS A 29 -6.52 11.60 4.36
CA HIS A 29 -5.74 12.66 3.71
C HIS A 29 -6.53 13.50 2.69
N LYS A 30 -7.73 13.06 2.25
CA LYS A 30 -8.71 13.78 1.39
C LYS A 30 -8.21 14.41 0.07
N GLU A 31 -6.92 14.34 -0.23
CA GLU A 31 -6.31 14.99 -1.40
C GLU A 31 -6.44 14.17 -2.69
N ILE A 32 -6.78 12.87 -2.60
CA ILE A 32 -6.80 11.94 -3.75
C ILE A 32 -8.09 11.13 -3.78
N SER A 33 -8.62 10.95 -4.99
CA SER A 33 -9.77 10.07 -5.23
C SER A 33 -9.40 8.60 -4.94
N PRO A 34 -10.15 7.89 -4.08
CA PRO A 34 -9.94 6.47 -3.82
C PRO A 34 -9.92 5.60 -5.10
N LEU A 35 -10.69 5.99 -6.12
CA LEU A 35 -10.74 5.28 -7.40
C LEU A 35 -9.43 5.38 -8.20
N ILE A 36 -8.71 6.50 -8.06
CA ILE A 36 -7.41 6.69 -8.70
C ILE A 36 -6.33 5.95 -7.90
N ALA A 37 -6.38 6.01 -6.58
CA ALA A 37 -5.37 5.39 -5.72
C ALA A 37 -5.45 3.86 -5.68
N PHE A 38 -6.65 3.27 -5.81
CA PHE A 38 -6.87 1.85 -5.57
C PHE A 38 -5.97 0.91 -6.40
N PRO A 39 -5.80 1.08 -7.74
CA PRO A 39 -4.91 0.22 -8.51
C PRO A 39 -3.46 0.27 -8.04
N ILE A 40 -2.96 1.46 -7.74
CA ILE A 40 -1.58 1.69 -7.29
C ILE A 40 -1.35 1.09 -5.91
N VAL A 41 -2.30 1.31 -4.99
CA VAL A 41 -2.26 0.73 -3.64
C VAL A 41 -2.21 -0.79 -3.73
N HIS A 42 -3.03 -1.38 -4.59
CA HIS A 42 -3.06 -2.83 -4.77
C HIS A 42 -1.73 -3.36 -5.29
N GLU A 43 -1.16 -2.74 -6.32
CA GLU A 43 0.14 -3.13 -6.89
C GLU A 43 1.27 -3.02 -5.84
N ARG A 44 1.31 -1.93 -5.08
CA ARG A 44 2.36 -1.70 -4.07
C ARG A 44 2.25 -2.66 -2.89
N VAL A 45 1.03 -2.96 -2.42
CA VAL A 45 0.81 -3.97 -1.38
C VAL A 45 1.22 -5.36 -1.89
N GLU A 46 0.90 -5.69 -3.14
CA GLU A 46 1.31 -6.96 -3.74
C GLU A 46 2.83 -7.09 -3.86
N ALA A 47 3.50 -6.06 -4.37
CA ALA A 47 4.96 -6.00 -4.44
C ALA A 47 5.61 -6.14 -3.06
N PHE A 48 5.07 -5.45 -2.04
CA PHE A 48 5.55 -5.56 -0.66
C PHE A 48 5.41 -6.99 -0.11
N VAL A 49 4.24 -7.60 -0.27
CA VAL A 49 4.00 -8.96 0.23
C VAL A 49 4.92 -9.97 -0.46
N LEU A 50 5.19 -9.80 -1.77
CA LEU A 50 6.15 -10.63 -2.49
C LEU A 50 7.59 -10.44 -1.99
N ALA A 51 8.01 -9.21 -1.73
CA ALA A 51 9.38 -8.89 -1.32
C ALA A 51 9.66 -9.22 0.16
N HIS A 52 8.69 -9.01 1.04
CA HIS A 52 8.86 -9.07 2.49
C HIS A 52 8.00 -10.14 3.16
N TRP A 53 7.53 -11.17 2.44
CA TRP A 53 6.66 -12.21 3.03
C TRP A 53 7.21 -12.77 4.35
N GLN A 54 8.50 -13.11 4.39
CA GLN A 54 9.11 -13.70 5.56
C GLN A 54 9.15 -12.72 6.76
N GLU A 55 9.47 -11.45 6.51
CA GLU A 55 9.62 -10.42 7.55
C GLU A 55 8.28 -9.84 7.99
N ALA A 56 7.35 -9.63 7.06
CA ALA A 56 6.06 -9.01 7.29
C ALA A 56 5.02 -10.01 7.81
N TRP A 57 5.16 -11.29 7.45
CA TRP A 57 4.20 -12.35 7.78
C TRP A 57 4.81 -13.47 8.61
N GLU A 58 5.77 -14.23 8.09
CA GLU A 58 6.22 -15.47 8.77
C GLU A 58 6.82 -15.20 10.16
N GLN A 59 7.58 -14.13 10.34
CA GLN A 59 8.13 -13.77 11.65
C GLN A 59 7.09 -13.25 12.64
N CYS A 60 5.90 -12.90 12.16
CA CYS A 60 4.82 -12.32 12.95
C CYS A 60 3.52 -13.14 12.93
N HIS A 61 3.50 -14.33 12.31
CA HIS A 61 2.26 -15.06 12.03
C HIS A 61 1.46 -15.46 13.27
N ASP A 62 2.12 -15.60 14.43
CA ASP A 62 1.44 -15.88 15.70
C ASP A 62 0.66 -14.69 16.27
N LEU A 63 0.94 -13.47 15.80
CA LEU A 63 0.27 -12.26 16.26
C LEU A 63 -1.17 -12.21 15.76
N THR A 64 -2.03 -11.53 16.50
CA THR A 64 -3.31 -11.05 15.96
C THR A 64 -3.09 -9.81 15.10
N TRP A 65 -4.04 -9.50 14.22
CA TRP A 65 -3.99 -8.26 13.42
C TRP A 65 -3.71 -6.99 14.26
N LYS A 66 -4.32 -6.89 15.45
CA LYS A 66 -4.12 -5.75 16.36
C LYS A 66 -2.71 -5.69 16.95
N GLU A 67 -2.11 -6.84 17.23
CA GLU A 67 -0.74 -6.93 17.73
C GLU A 67 0.25 -6.65 16.59
N TRP A 68 -0.05 -7.13 15.39
CA TRP A 68 0.74 -6.87 14.18
C TRP A 68 0.90 -5.38 13.92
N LEU A 69 -0.19 -4.60 14.00
CA LEU A 69 -0.18 -3.13 13.85
C LEU A 69 0.70 -2.40 14.89
N LYS A 70 1.13 -3.08 15.96
CA LYS A 70 2.03 -2.55 16.98
C LYS A 70 3.43 -3.18 16.92
N SER A 71 3.64 -4.14 16.03
CA SER A 71 4.85 -4.93 15.93
C SER A 71 5.88 -4.29 14.99
N PRO A 72 7.15 -4.76 15.02
CA PRO A 72 8.16 -4.39 14.03
C PRO A 72 7.77 -4.74 12.59
N CYS A 73 7.01 -5.82 12.36
CA CYS A 73 6.56 -6.22 11.02
C CYS A 73 5.69 -5.14 10.35
N TYR A 74 4.88 -4.44 11.15
CA TYR A 74 4.13 -3.28 10.64
C TYR A 74 5.03 -2.07 10.35
N GLN A 75 6.17 -1.91 11.03
CA GLN A 75 7.09 -0.81 10.71
C GLN A 75 7.71 -0.99 9.33
N THR A 76 8.06 -2.22 8.94
CA THR A 76 8.52 -2.53 7.58
C THR A 76 7.46 -2.14 6.55
N PHE A 77 6.21 -2.57 6.76
CA PHE A 77 5.08 -2.16 5.90
C PHE A 77 4.89 -0.64 5.84
N LYS A 78 5.01 0.03 6.99
CA LYS A 78 4.82 1.47 7.06
C LYS A 78 5.89 2.22 6.26
N VAL A 79 7.14 1.78 6.34
CA VAL A 79 8.26 2.42 5.62
C VAL A 79 8.17 2.15 4.12
N GLU A 80 7.94 0.90 3.72
CA GLU A 80 7.97 0.48 2.31
C GLU A 80 6.70 0.88 1.54
N VAL A 81 5.54 0.89 2.19
CA VAL A 81 4.25 1.09 1.52
C VAL A 81 3.58 2.38 1.94
N LEU A 82 3.30 2.56 3.24
CA LEU A 82 2.51 3.72 3.68
C LEU A 82 3.25 5.03 3.44
N ASN A 83 4.53 5.11 3.79
CA ASN A 83 5.31 6.32 3.60
C ASN A 83 5.50 6.62 2.11
N ASP A 84 5.73 5.60 1.28
CA ASP A 84 5.86 5.77 -0.17
C ASP A 84 4.59 6.33 -0.80
N ILE A 85 3.45 5.68 -0.51
CA ILE A 85 2.13 6.07 -1.05
C ILE A 85 1.66 7.42 -0.49
N LEU A 86 1.88 7.70 0.80
CA LEU A 86 1.44 8.95 1.42
C LEU A 86 2.43 10.11 1.19
N SER A 87 3.61 9.84 0.62
CA SER A 87 4.57 10.89 0.27
C SER A 87 4.02 11.71 -0.89
N LYS A 88 3.92 13.03 -0.69
CA LYS A 88 3.38 13.99 -1.66
C LYS A 88 4.01 13.92 -3.06
N ASN A 89 5.26 13.45 -3.18
CA ASN A 89 5.94 13.33 -4.47
C ASN A 89 5.38 12.20 -5.34
N HIS A 90 5.10 11.03 -4.78
CA HIS A 90 4.49 9.93 -5.55
C HIS A 90 3.04 10.26 -5.93
N LEU A 91 2.32 10.94 -5.05
CA LEU A 91 0.91 11.31 -5.29
C LEU A 91 0.74 12.28 -6.48
N VAL A 92 1.72 13.12 -6.77
CA VAL A 92 1.72 14.02 -7.93
C VAL A 92 2.05 13.27 -9.22
N GLU A 93 3.00 12.33 -9.20
CA GLU A 93 3.32 11.48 -10.38
C GLU A 93 2.17 10.54 -10.76
N LEU A 94 1.37 10.11 -9.79
CA LEU A 94 0.24 9.20 -10.00
C LEU A 94 -1.02 9.89 -10.57
N VAL A 95 -1.13 11.21 -10.42
CA VAL A 95 -2.28 12.02 -10.90
C VAL A 95 -1.89 12.88 -12.11
N ALA A 96 -0.59 13.02 -12.40
CA ALA A 96 -0.15 13.70 -13.60
C ALA A 96 -0.70 12.98 -14.84
N PRO A 97 -1.53 13.63 -15.67
CA PRO A 97 -1.83 13.10 -16.99
C PRO A 97 -0.50 12.97 -17.74
N ALA A 98 -0.38 11.95 -18.57
CA ALA A 98 0.75 11.75 -19.47
C ALA A 98 0.79 12.82 -20.60
N GLU A 99 0.64 14.08 -20.25
CA GLU A 99 0.68 15.24 -21.14
C GLU A 99 2.00 15.98 -20.94
N ASP A 100 3.10 15.37 -21.36
CA ASP A 100 4.30 16.12 -21.81
C ASP A 100 5.19 15.32 -22.79
N ALA A 101 4.61 14.31 -23.47
CA ALA A 101 5.29 13.55 -24.52
C ALA A 101 4.84 13.94 -25.94
N ALA A 102 4.24 15.13 -26.12
CA ALA A 102 3.82 15.62 -27.43
C ALA A 102 4.23 17.09 -27.64
N MET A 103 5.52 17.37 -27.65
CA MET A 103 6.08 18.65 -28.14
C MET A 103 7.32 18.46 -29.02
N ILE A 104 7.28 17.55 -29.98
CA ILE A 104 8.14 17.58 -31.18
C ILE A 104 7.31 16.83 -32.24
N GLU A 105 6.75 17.40 -33.30
CA GLU A 105 7.34 18.21 -34.35
C GLU A 105 6.23 19.05 -34.99
N TYR A 106 6.48 20.32 -35.30
CA TYR A 106 6.19 20.94 -36.61
C TYR A 106 6.77 22.35 -36.60
N SER A 107 8.01 22.46 -37.07
CA SER A 107 8.55 23.69 -37.64
C SER A 107 9.71 23.32 -38.54
N THR A 108 9.45 23.20 -39.84
CA THR A 108 10.06 24.02 -40.90
C THR A 108 9.25 23.81 -42.18
#